data_AF-A5KY78-F1
#
_entry.id   AF-A5KY78-F1
#
_cell.length_a   1.000
_cell.length_b   1.000
_cell.length_c   1.000
_cell.angle_alpha   90.00
_cell.angle_beta   90.00
_cell.angle_gamma   90.00
#
_symmetry.space_group_name_H-M   'P 1'
#
loop_
_entity.id
_entity.type
_entity.pdbx_description
1 polymer ?
#
loop_
_entity_poly.entity_id
_entity_poly.type
_entity_poly.pdbx_seq_one_letter_code
_entity_poly.pdbx_strand_id
1 'polypeptide(L)'
;MLSRQKGANSVEFLMITLPFLLLILGVFEICRLLLVNIIFDVAVHAGAREVKTRPVSPISNQVFIDTIDKFPLIDRSKIKLSQPLYVETLPDLVNRKAAPISKAVLGEYTVSYAFSFALLPSLSTRFLERTGKMTVLERKVLVSYDG
;
A
#
# COMPACT_ATOMS: atom_id res chain seq x y z
N MET A 1 -23.17 -12.64 50.76
CA MET A 1 -22.05 -13.45 50.22
C MET A 1 -22.23 -13.86 48.75
N LEU A 2 -23.44 -14.15 48.26
CA LEU A 2 -23.70 -14.53 46.86
C LEU A 2 -23.31 -13.51 45.77
N SER A 3 -23.39 -12.20 46.02
CA SER A 3 -23.02 -11.19 45.01
C SER A 3 -21.52 -11.13 44.74
N ARG A 4 -20.69 -11.43 45.75
CA ARG A 4 -19.23 -11.37 45.68
C ARG A 4 -18.64 -12.53 44.87
N GLN A 5 -19.28 -13.71 44.90
CA GLN A 5 -18.95 -14.85 44.04
C GLN A 5 -19.33 -14.61 42.56
N LYS A 6 -20.48 -13.96 42.29
CA LYS A 6 -20.85 -13.57 40.91
C LYS A 6 -19.89 -12.55 40.30
N GLY A 7 -19.37 -11.62 41.10
CA GLY A 7 -18.35 -10.66 40.69
C GLY A 7 -17.02 -11.32 40.33
N ALA A 8 -16.56 -12.28 41.16
CA ALA A 8 -15.31 -13.01 40.92
C ALA A 8 -15.34 -13.81 39.59
N ASN A 9 -16.42 -14.56 39.35
CA ASN A 9 -16.57 -15.33 38.11
C ASN A 9 -16.66 -14.44 36.85
N SER A 10 -17.26 -13.24 36.99
CA SER A 10 -17.35 -12.29 35.87
C SER A 10 -15.99 -11.68 35.51
N VAL A 11 -15.15 -11.43 36.51
CA VAL A 11 -13.77 -10.92 36.31
C VAL A 11 -12.88 -12.01 35.71
N GLU A 12 -12.98 -13.25 36.19
CA GLU A 12 -12.24 -14.38 35.62
C GLU A 12 -12.61 -14.62 34.15
N PHE A 13 -13.91 -14.57 33.82
CA PHE A 13 -14.37 -14.65 32.43
C PHE A 13 -13.80 -13.52 31.58
N LEU A 14 -13.85 -12.27 32.06
CA LEU A 14 -13.32 -11.12 31.32
C LEU A 14 -11.81 -11.21 31.09
N MET A 15 -11.04 -11.66 32.10
CA MET A 15 -9.59 -11.85 31.97
C MET A 15 -9.23 -12.88 30.91
N ILE A 16 -10.11 -13.86 30.66
CA ILE A 16 -9.94 -14.83 29.59
C ILE A 16 -10.45 -14.26 28.27
N THR A 17 -11.68 -13.74 28.20
CA THR A 17 -12.28 -13.34 26.92
C THR A 17 -11.59 -12.14 26.26
N LEU A 18 -11.13 -11.16 27.05
CA LEU A 18 -10.51 -9.95 26.53
C LEU A 18 -9.22 -10.22 25.70
N PRO A 19 -8.22 -11.00 26.18
CA PRO A 19 -7.05 -11.29 25.36
C PRO A 19 -7.39 -12.08 24.09
N PHE A 20 -8.37 -12.99 24.13
CA PHE A 20 -8.83 -13.69 22.91
C PHE A 20 -9.45 -12.72 21.90
N LEU A 21 -10.26 -11.75 22.35
CA LEU A 21 -10.78 -10.70 21.48
C LEU A 21 -9.66 -9.87 20.87
N LEU A 22 -8.65 -9.47 21.65
CA LEU A 22 -7.49 -8.74 21.14
C LEU A 22 -6.71 -9.55 20.10
N LEU A 23 -6.55 -10.86 20.30
CA LEU A 23 -5.93 -11.75 19.32
C LEU A 23 -6.72 -11.80 18.01
N ILE A 24 -8.05 -11.93 18.09
CA ILE A 24 -8.93 -11.93 16.90
C ILE A 24 -8.80 -10.61 16.14
N LEU A 25 -8.83 -9.47 16.84
CA LEU A 25 -8.65 -8.16 16.22
C LEU A 25 -7.27 -8.02 15.56
N GLY A 26 -6.21 -8.51 16.22
CA GLY A 26 -4.86 -8.51 15.67
C GLY A 26 -4.75 -9.37 14.41
N VAL A 27 -5.29 -10.59 14.42
CA VAL A 27 -5.30 -11.47 13.26
C VAL A 27 -6.10 -10.86 12.11
N PHE A 28 -7.26 -10.27 12.39
CA PHE A 28 -8.06 -9.58 11.39
C PHE A 28 -7.28 -8.46 10.70
N GLU A 29 -6.57 -7.62 11.47
CA GLU A 29 -5.76 -6.53 10.91
C GLU A 29 -4.58 -7.03 10.09
N ILE A 30 -3.94 -8.13 10.50
CA ILE A 30 -2.87 -8.78 9.72
C ILE A 30 -3.44 -9.31 8.40
N CYS A 31 -4.58 -10.01 8.44
CA CYS A 31 -5.26 -10.49 7.23
C CYS A 31 -5.62 -9.33 6.29
N ARG A 32 -6.12 -8.21 6.84
CA ARG A 32 -6.43 -7.01 6.06
C ARG A 32 -5.18 -6.39 5.45
N LEU A 33 -4.07 -6.30 6.19
CA LEU A 33 -2.79 -5.82 5.66
C LEU A 33 -2.32 -6.67 4.48
N LEU A 34 -2.36 -8.00 4.63
CA LEU A 34 -1.98 -8.94 3.56
C LEU A 34 -2.88 -8.80 2.34
N LEU A 35 -4.19 -8.68 2.55
CA LEU A 35 -5.17 -8.49 1.48
C LEU A 35 -4.93 -7.18 0.72
N VAL A 36 -4.75 -6.07 1.43
CA VAL A 36 -4.41 -4.77 0.82
C VAL A 36 -3.08 -4.84 0.08
N ASN A 37 -2.10 -5.54 0.61
CA ASN A 37 -0.80 -5.71 -0.03
C ASN A 37 -0.88 -6.46 -1.36
N ILE A 38 -1.71 -7.51 -1.45
CA ILE A 38 -1.96 -8.25 -2.69
C ILE A 38 -2.74 -7.39 -3.69
N ILE A 39 -3.82 -6.72 -3.24
CA ILE A 39 -4.62 -5.87 -4.11
C ILE A 39 -3.78 -4.70 -4.65
N PHE A 40 -2.95 -4.09 -3.81
CA PHE A 40 -2.05 -3.01 -4.22
C PHE A 40 -1.07 -3.48 -5.29
N ASP A 41 -0.52 -4.69 -5.16
CA ASP A 41 0.38 -5.28 -6.16
C ASP A 41 -0.32 -5.42 -7.53
N VAL A 42 -1.51 -6.01 -7.53
CA VAL A 42 -2.34 -6.16 -8.74
C VAL A 42 -2.71 -4.79 -9.32
N ALA A 43 -3.07 -3.82 -8.48
CA ALA A 43 -3.43 -2.47 -8.90
C ALA A 43 -2.27 -1.75 -9.60
N VAL A 44 -1.06 -1.86 -9.05
CA VAL A 44 0.14 -1.27 -9.64
C VAL A 44 0.45 -1.91 -10.99
N HIS A 45 0.33 -3.23 -11.13
CA HIS A 45 0.50 -3.92 -12.40
C HIS A 45 -0.57 -3.55 -13.43
N ALA A 46 -1.82 -3.35 -13.00
CA ALA A 46 -2.90 -2.86 -13.87
C ALA A 46 -2.64 -1.43 -14.35
N GLY A 47 -2.20 -0.54 -13.46
CA GLY A 47 -1.79 0.82 -13.82
C GLY A 47 -0.63 0.85 -14.82
N ALA A 48 0.37 -0.01 -14.61
CA ALA A 48 1.51 -0.15 -15.53
C ALA A 48 1.07 -0.59 -16.93
N ARG A 49 0.13 -1.53 -17.02
CA ARG A 49 -0.46 -1.99 -18.28
C ARG A 49 -1.25 -0.89 -18.99
N GLU A 50 -2.02 -0.09 -18.25
CA GLU A 50 -2.81 1.01 -18.81
C GLU A 50 -1.94 2.15 -19.33
N VAL A 51 -0.81 2.42 -18.68
CA VAL A 51 0.16 3.43 -19.12
C VAL A 51 0.97 2.96 -20.32
N LYS A 52 1.30 1.67 -20.38
CA LYS A 52 2.05 1.07 -21.50
C LYS A 52 1.40 1.35 -22.86
N THR A 53 0.07 1.31 -22.93
CA THR A 53 -0.69 1.47 -24.18
C THR A 53 -0.90 2.92 -24.60
N ARG A 54 -0.34 3.88 -23.86
CA ARG A 54 -0.52 5.32 -24.07
C ARG A 54 0.82 6.00 -24.35
N PRO A 55 0.82 7.11 -25.11
CA PRO A 55 2.03 7.88 -25.33
C PRO A 55 2.58 8.44 -24.01
N VAL A 56 3.91 8.55 -23.93
CA VAL A 56 4.59 9.07 -22.74
C VAL A 56 4.21 10.53 -22.53
N SER A 57 3.46 10.82 -21.46
CA SER A 57 2.97 12.17 -21.17
C SER A 57 2.77 12.37 -19.66
N PRO A 58 2.70 13.62 -19.18
CA PRO A 58 2.32 13.89 -17.79
C PRO A 58 0.93 13.33 -17.42
N ILE A 59 0.04 13.16 -18.40
CA ILE A 59 -1.28 12.56 -18.24
C ILE A 59 -1.15 11.07 -17.88
N SER A 60 -0.11 10.39 -18.36
CA SER A 60 0.15 8.99 -18.06
C SER A 60 0.34 8.74 -16.57
N ASN A 61 0.96 9.68 -15.83
CA ASN A 61 1.08 9.61 -14.37
C ASN A 61 -0.28 9.70 -13.67
N GLN A 62 -1.19 10.52 -14.19
CA GLN A 62 -2.54 10.65 -13.64
C GLN A 62 -3.35 9.38 -13.90
N VAL A 63 -3.32 8.88 -15.14
CA VAL A 63 -3.99 7.63 -15.54
C VAL A 63 -3.49 6.45 -14.72
N PHE A 64 -2.20 6.38 -14.45
CA PHE A 64 -1.60 5.37 -13.59
C PHE A 64 -2.25 5.35 -12.20
N ILE A 65 -2.34 6.52 -11.55
CA ILE A 65 -2.91 6.66 -10.21
C ILE A 65 -4.42 6.44 -10.22
N ASP A 66 -5.13 6.98 -11.21
CA ASP A 66 -6.57 6.78 -11.37
C ASP A 66 -6.93 5.31 -11.62
N THR A 67 -6.02 4.53 -12.20
CA THR A 67 -6.22 3.09 -12.39
C THR A 67 -6.02 2.34 -11.07
N ILE A 68 -5.02 2.71 -10.27
CA ILE A 68 -4.79 2.12 -8.94
C ILE A 68 -5.97 2.42 -8.01
N ASP A 69 -6.50 3.64 -8.05
CA ASP A 69 -7.61 4.11 -7.20
C ASP A 69 -8.95 3.38 -7.45
N LYS A 70 -9.09 2.70 -8.59
CA LYS A 70 -10.28 1.88 -8.89
C LYS A 70 -10.32 0.57 -8.11
N PHE A 71 -9.21 0.14 -7.52
CA PHE A 71 -9.15 -1.13 -6.80
C PHE A 71 -9.75 -1.01 -5.40
N PRO A 72 -10.50 -2.02 -4.94
CA PRO A 72 -11.13 -1.99 -3.62
C PRO A 72 -10.08 -1.94 -2.50
N LEU A 73 -10.45 -1.35 -1.36
CA LEU A 73 -9.59 -1.20 -0.17
C LEU A 73 -8.37 -0.28 -0.35
N ILE A 74 -8.20 0.30 -1.53
CA ILE A 74 -7.23 1.34 -1.82
C ILE A 74 -7.93 2.70 -1.74
N ASP A 75 -7.24 3.67 -1.17
CA ASP A 75 -7.71 5.04 -0.99
C ASP A 75 -6.70 5.99 -1.64
N ARG A 76 -7.18 6.80 -2.60
CA ARG A 76 -6.38 7.82 -3.30
C ARG A 76 -5.52 8.66 -2.38
N SER A 77 -6.07 9.09 -1.23
CA SER A 77 -5.40 10.00 -0.30
C SER A 77 -4.12 9.41 0.31
N LYS A 78 -3.98 8.08 0.25
CA LYS A 78 -2.87 7.32 0.83
C LYS A 78 -1.87 6.86 -0.23
N ILE A 79 -2.13 7.11 -1.51
CA ILE A 79 -1.20 6.82 -2.60
C ILE A 79 -0.27 8.01 -2.80
N LYS A 80 1.04 7.73 -2.89
CA LYS A 80 2.05 8.70 -3.30
C LYS A 80 2.85 8.12 -4.45
N LEU A 81 2.91 8.88 -5.56
CA LEU A 81 3.75 8.57 -6.70
C LEU A 81 5.05 9.36 -6.63
N SER A 82 6.17 8.66 -6.61
CA SER A 82 7.48 9.30 -6.80
C SER A 82 7.64 9.72 -8.27
N GLN A 83 8.48 10.73 -8.54
CA GLN A 83 8.76 11.15 -9.92
C GLN A 83 9.25 9.94 -10.75
N PRO A 84 8.58 9.59 -11.86
CA PRO A 84 9.00 8.45 -12.66
C PRO A 84 10.35 8.73 -13.32
N LEU A 85 11.22 7.71 -13.33
CA LEU A 85 12.49 7.79 -14.04
C LEU A 85 12.29 7.29 -15.47
N TYR A 86 12.33 8.22 -16.41
CA TYR A 86 12.22 7.96 -17.84
C TYR A 86 13.60 7.74 -18.45
N VAL A 87 13.77 6.68 -19.24
CA VAL A 87 15.06 6.33 -19.85
C VAL A 87 14.88 5.81 -21.29
N GLU A 88 15.91 6.02 -22.11
CA GLU A 88 15.95 5.57 -23.51
C GLU A 88 16.37 4.09 -23.61
N THR A 89 17.30 3.65 -22.76
CA THR A 89 17.88 2.30 -22.82
C THR A 89 18.00 1.64 -21.44
N LEU A 90 18.06 0.31 -21.40
CA LEU A 90 18.28 -0.43 -20.14
C LEU A 90 19.58 -0.05 -19.41
N PRO A 91 20.72 0.19 -20.09
CA PRO A 91 21.92 0.71 -19.43
C PRO A 91 21.71 2.06 -18.74
N ASP A 92 20.90 2.95 -19.33
CA ASP A 92 20.57 4.25 -18.71
C ASP A 92 19.71 4.08 -17.45
N LEU A 93 18.89 3.03 -17.37
CA LEU A 93 18.15 2.66 -16.15
C LEU A 93 19.11 2.28 -15.02
N VAL A 94 20.09 1.42 -15.32
CA VAL A 94 21.08 0.95 -14.33
C VAL A 94 21.91 2.12 -13.81
N ASN A 95 22.30 3.03 -14.71
CA ASN A 95 23.07 4.23 -14.38
C ASN A 95 22.23 5.39 -13.82
N ARG A 96 20.91 5.21 -13.65
CA ARG A 96 19.95 6.25 -13.22
C ARG A 96 20.03 7.55 -14.02
N LYS A 97 20.28 7.45 -15.32
CA LYS A 97 20.39 8.60 -16.22
C LYS A 97 19.03 8.89 -16.85
N ALA A 98 18.41 9.98 -16.42
CA ALA A 98 17.12 10.39 -16.95
C ALA A 98 17.23 10.88 -18.41
N ALA A 99 16.27 10.48 -19.24
CA ALA A 99 16.08 10.98 -20.59
C ALA A 99 14.87 11.93 -20.65
N PRO A 100 14.79 12.83 -21.65
CA PRO A 100 13.59 13.62 -21.91
C PRO A 100 12.38 12.72 -22.19
N ILE A 101 11.20 13.11 -21.71
CA ILE A 101 9.94 12.38 -21.85
C ILE A 101 9.64 11.99 -23.31
N SER A 102 10.00 12.86 -24.27
CA SER A 102 9.77 12.64 -25.71
C SER A 102 10.62 11.54 -26.34
N LYS A 103 11.69 11.08 -25.68
CA LYS A 103 12.56 10.00 -26.15
C LYS A 103 12.48 8.75 -25.28
N ALA A 104 11.68 8.78 -24.22
CA ALA A 104 11.61 7.71 -23.25
C ALA A 104 11.00 6.44 -23.85
N VAL A 105 11.78 5.34 -23.83
CA VAL A 105 11.30 3.99 -24.20
C VAL A 105 10.86 3.23 -22.94
N LEU A 106 11.47 3.54 -21.81
CA LEU A 106 11.22 2.91 -20.52
C LEU A 106 10.86 3.96 -19.46
N GLY A 107 9.95 3.61 -18.54
CA GLY A 107 9.59 4.41 -17.38
C GLY A 107 9.57 3.57 -16.10
N GLU A 108 10.36 3.93 -15.11
CA GLU A 108 10.32 3.32 -13.78
C GLU A 108 9.37 4.12 -12.88
N TYR A 109 8.26 3.49 -12.49
CA TYR A 109 7.26 4.03 -11.59
C TYR A 109 7.47 3.47 -10.20
N THR A 110 7.66 4.36 -9.22
CA THR A 110 7.72 3.98 -7.80
C THR A 110 6.51 4.55 -7.07
N VAL A 111 5.70 3.67 -6.50
CA VAL A 111 4.42 3.97 -5.86
C VAL A 111 4.51 3.54 -4.42
N SER A 112 4.02 4.38 -3.53
CA SER A 112 3.90 4.05 -2.11
C SER A 112 2.45 4.20 -1.66
N TYR A 113 2.01 3.28 -0.81
CA TYR A 113 0.70 3.29 -0.19
C TYR A 113 0.83 3.26 1.33
N ALA A 114 0.28 4.27 2.00
CA ALA A 114 0.28 4.34 3.46
C ALA A 114 -0.87 3.53 4.04
N PHE A 115 -0.60 2.29 4.45
CA PHE A 115 -1.58 1.45 5.13
C PHE A 115 -1.93 2.01 6.52
N SER A 116 -3.22 1.99 6.85
CA SER A 116 -3.72 2.35 8.18
C SER A 116 -4.59 1.22 8.72
N PHE A 117 -4.39 0.85 9.99
CA PHE A 117 -5.27 -0.10 10.69
C PHE A 117 -6.70 0.46 10.77
N ALA A 118 -7.70 -0.40 10.60
CA ALA A 118 -9.11 0.01 10.54
C ALA A 118 -9.77 0.00 11.92
N LEU A 119 -9.57 -1.06 12.69
CA LEU A 119 -10.11 -1.28 14.02
C LEU A 119 -9.29 -0.57 15.09
N LEU A 120 -7.99 -0.38 14.85
CA LEU A 120 -7.06 0.23 15.81
C LEU A 120 -6.22 1.34 15.15
N PRO A 121 -6.82 2.45 14.70
CA PRO A 121 -6.11 3.52 13.98
C PRO A 121 -5.01 4.20 14.81
N SER A 122 -5.10 4.17 16.14
CA SER A 122 -4.06 4.66 17.06
C SER A 122 -2.78 3.80 17.03
N LEU A 123 -2.86 2.54 16.63
CA LEU A 123 -1.67 1.72 16.41
C LEU A 123 -0.93 2.17 15.16
N SER A 124 -1.62 2.61 14.10
CA SER A 124 -0.94 3.06 12.87
C SER A 124 0.00 4.22 13.13
N THR A 125 -0.43 5.23 13.91
CA THR A 125 0.41 6.40 14.24
C THR A 125 1.61 5.99 15.11
N ARG A 126 1.37 5.20 16.17
CA ARG A 126 2.41 4.74 17.09
C ARG A 126 3.42 3.79 16.44
N PHE A 127 2.98 2.91 15.55
CA PHE A 127 3.88 2.04 14.78
C PHE A 127 4.66 2.83 13.74
N LEU A 128 4.04 3.80 13.04
CA LEU A 128 4.76 4.69 12.11
C LEU A 128 5.91 5.42 12.82
N GLU A 129 5.63 6.01 13.99
CA GLU A 129 6.63 6.74 14.77
C GLU A 129 7.78 5.83 15.24
N ARG A 130 7.48 4.57 15.56
CA ARG A 130 8.45 3.64 16.17
C ARG A 130 9.23 2.80 15.17
N THR A 131 8.64 2.48 14.02
CA THR A 131 9.25 1.57 13.02
C THR A 131 9.41 2.18 11.63
N GLY A 132 8.95 3.43 11.43
CA GLY A 132 9.28 4.30 10.30
C GLY A 132 8.74 3.91 8.92
N LYS A 133 8.55 2.61 8.65
CA LYS A 133 8.25 2.09 7.29
C LYS A 133 7.32 0.89 7.23
N MET A 134 7.00 0.24 8.34
CA MET A 134 6.28 -1.05 8.32
C MET A 134 4.83 -0.94 7.78
N THR A 135 4.26 0.26 7.81
CA THR A 135 2.91 0.57 7.29
C THR A 135 2.93 1.15 5.89
N VAL A 136 4.09 1.37 5.27
CA VAL A 136 4.18 1.90 3.90
C VAL A 136 4.49 0.76 2.95
N LEU A 137 3.54 0.48 2.05
CA LEU A 137 3.73 -0.51 0.99
C LEU A 137 4.34 0.20 -0.21
N GLU A 138 5.59 -0.14 -0.54
CA GLU A 138 6.27 0.40 -1.72
C GLU A 138 6.30 -0.63 -2.83
N ARG A 139 6.01 -0.19 -4.05
CA ARG A 139 6.09 -0.99 -5.28
C ARG A 139 6.77 -0.21 -6.37
N LYS A 140 7.65 -0.90 -7.08
CA LYS A 140 8.42 -0.37 -8.19
C LYS A 140 8.12 -1.22 -9.42
N VAL A 141 7.68 -0.57 -10.48
CA VAL A 141 7.36 -1.24 -11.74
C VAL A 141 8.03 -0.51 -12.90
N LEU A 142 8.58 -1.30 -13.82
CA LEU A 142 9.14 -0.83 -15.06
C LEU A 142 8.09 -0.97 -16.16
N VAL A 143 7.82 0.12 -16.87
CA VAL A 143 6.93 0.18 -18.02
C VAL A 143 7.79 0.35 -19.27
N SER A 144 7.60 -0.51 -20.26
CA SER A 144 8.12 -0.31 -21.61
C SER A 144 7.02 0.27 -22.46
N TYR A 145 7.24 1.46 -22.99
CA TYR A 145 6.31 2.10 -23.92
C TYR A 145 6.49 1.47 -25.30
N ASP A 146 5.38 1.04 -25.90
CA ASP A 146 5.37 0.66 -27.31
C ASP A 146 5.34 1.99 -28.09
N GLY A 147 6.48 2.36 -28.70
CA GLY A 147 6.64 3.59 -29.47
C GLY A 147 5.84 3.62 -30.76
#